data_AF-A0A5K1FK49-F1
#
_entry.id   AF-A0A5K1FK49-F1
#
_cell.length_a   1.000
_cell.length_b   1.000
_cell.length_c   1.000
_cell.angle_alpha   90.00
_cell.angle_beta   90.00
_cell.angle_gamma   90.00
#
_symmetry.space_group_name_H-M   'P 1'
#
loop_
_entity.id
_entity.type
_entity.pdbx_description
1 polymer ?
#
loop_
_entity_poly.entity_id
_entity_poly.type
_entity_poly.pdbx_seq_one_letter_code
_entity_poly.pdbx_strand_id
1 'polypeptide(L)'
;LQYKEAFGHFQELDRHYHLTQTKNKWKKATIIYNNLKIFYNATNAISVVKDPTSNIFFKEFCEIKMKIEKCVQVHMSAFQIWQ
;
A
#
# COMPACT_ATOMS: atom_id res chain seq x y z
N LEU A 1 -8.22 2.91 3.39
CA LEU A 1 -8.36 3.99 2.38
C LEU A 1 -9.81 4.32 2.07
N GLN A 2 -10.70 3.33 1.94
CA GLN A 2 -12.11 3.53 1.64
C GLN A 2 -12.83 4.51 2.60
N TYR A 3 -12.41 4.58 3.87
CA TYR A 3 -12.98 5.53 4.84
C TYR A 3 -12.40 6.95 4.80
N LYS A 4 -11.45 7.24 3.90
CA LYS A 4 -10.81 8.56 3.83
C LYS A 4 -11.84 9.68 3.62
N GLU A 5 -12.82 9.45 2.75
CA GLU A 5 -13.89 10.40 2.44
C GLU A 5 -14.84 10.56 3.63
N ALA A 6 -15.18 9.46 4.32
CA ALA A 6 -15.97 9.51 5.54
C ALA A 6 -15.31 10.42 6.60
N PHE A 7 -14.00 10.28 6.82
CA PHE A 7 -13.25 11.15 7.73
C PHE A 7 -13.19 12.62 7.29
N GLY A 8 -13.20 12.87 5.98
CA GLY A 8 -13.31 14.23 5.44
C GLY A 8 -14.68 14.83 5.76
N HIS A 9 -15.74 14.06 5.50
CA HIS A 9 -17.11 14.51 5.75
C HIS A 9 -17.39 14.73 7.24
N PHE A 10 -16.87 13.88 8.14
CA PHE A 10 -16.97 14.09 9.58
C PHE A 10 -16.36 15.42 10.05
N GLN A 11 -15.30 15.91 9.41
CA GLN A 11 -14.70 17.20 9.74
C GLN A 11 -15.59 18.39 9.32
N GLU A 12 -16.35 18.24 8.24
CA GLU A 12 -17.31 19.26 7.80
C GLU A 12 -18.49 19.36 8.78
N LEU A 13 -18.89 18.23 9.36
CA LEU A 13 -20.04 18.11 10.27
C LEU A 13 -19.71 18.48 11.73
N ASP A 14 -18.52 18.16 12.22
CA ASP A 14 -18.11 18.44 13.60
C ASP A 14 -16.85 19.31 13.65
N ARG A 15 -17.03 20.56 14.12
CA ARG A 15 -15.95 21.55 14.28
C ARG A 15 -14.91 21.16 15.34
N HIS A 16 -15.22 20.24 16.24
CA HIS A 16 -14.30 19.72 17.25
C HIS A 16 -13.57 18.44 16.80
N TYR A 17 -13.87 17.93 15.60
CA TYR A 17 -13.20 16.77 15.06
C TYR A 17 -11.79 17.12 14.56
N HIS A 18 -10.79 16.94 15.42
CA HIS A 18 -9.38 17.24 15.12
C HIS A 18 -8.57 16.02 14.65
N LEU A 19 -9.21 14.87 14.44
CA LEU A 19 -8.55 13.63 14.04
C LEU A 19 -8.26 13.56 12.53
N THR A 20 -8.66 14.55 11.75
CA THR A 20 -8.41 14.53 10.31
C THR A 20 -6.91 14.52 10.02
N GLN A 21 -6.44 13.40 9.49
CA GLN A 21 -5.09 13.28 8.98
C GLN A 21 -4.90 14.29 7.85
N THR A 22 -3.83 15.10 7.89
CA THR A 22 -3.51 16.04 6.81
C THR A 22 -3.38 15.31 5.46
N LYS A 23 -3.60 16.01 4.34
CA LYS A 23 -3.43 15.47 2.98
C LYS A 23 -2.12 14.69 2.81
N ASN A 24 -1.05 15.15 3.48
CA ASN A 24 0.25 14.48 3.52
C ASN A 24 0.22 13.14 4.27
N LYS A 25 -0.44 13.05 5.43
CA LYS A 25 -0.61 11.79 6.18
C LYS A 25 -1.40 10.76 5.37
N TRP A 26 -2.47 11.18 4.69
CA TRP A 26 -3.20 10.29 3.77
C TRP A 26 -2.35 9.81 2.60
N LYS A 27 -1.52 10.69 2.02
CA LYS A 27 -0.56 10.30 0.96
C LYS A 27 0.41 9.22 1.47
N LYS A 28 0.99 9.41 2.66
CA LYS A 28 1.86 8.42 3.30
C LYS A 28 1.13 7.10 3.59
N ALA A 29 -0.08 7.17 4.13
CA ALA A 29 -0.90 6.00 4.39
C ALA A 29 -1.21 5.22 3.10
N THR A 30 -1.46 5.91 1.98
CA THR A 30 -1.65 5.27 0.67
C THR A 30 -0.39 4.54 0.20
N ILE A 31 0.78 5.17 0.33
CA ILE A 31 2.06 4.54 -0.05
C ILE A 31 2.29 3.27 0.79
N ILE A 32 2.14 3.37 2.11
CA ILE A 32 2.30 2.22 3.02
C ILE A 32 1.29 1.12 2.68
N TYR A 33 0.01 1.46 2.51
CA TYR A 33 -1.03 0.50 2.14
C TYR A 33 -0.72 -0.22 0.83
N ASN A 34 -0.32 0.50 -0.21
CA ASN A 34 0.01 -0.10 -1.51
C ASN A 34 1.20 -1.05 -1.42
N ASN A 35 2.23 -0.69 -0.64
CA ASN A 35 3.39 -1.55 -0.42
C ASN A 35 3.00 -2.81 0.37
N LEU A 36 2.22 -2.67 1.44
CA LEU A 36 1.76 -3.82 2.24
C LEU A 36 0.81 -4.73 1.47
N LYS A 37 0.01 -4.19 0.54
CA LYS A 37 -0.91 -4.96 -0.30
C LYS A 37 -0.19 -5.98 -1.17
N ILE A 38 1.05 -5.70 -1.57
CA ILE A 38 1.88 -6.65 -2.34
C ILE A 38 2.10 -7.94 -1.53
N PHE A 39 2.52 -7.81 -0.27
CA PHE A 39 2.75 -8.93 0.63
C PHE A 39 1.47 -9.63 1.06
N TYR A 40 0.40 -8.86 1.29
CA TYR A 40 -0.91 -9.41 1.61
C TYR A 40 -1.40 -10.34 0.49
N ASN A 41 -1.33 -9.89 -0.76
CA ASN A 41 -1.77 -10.69 -1.90
C ASN A 41 -0.97 -12.00 -2.03
N ALA A 42 0.35 -11.93 -1.90
CA ALA A 42 1.22 -13.11 -1.94
C ALA A 42 0.90 -14.09 -0.79
N THR A 43 0.74 -13.58 0.43
CA THR A 43 0.39 -14.41 1.60
C THR A 43 -0.99 -15.06 1.41
N ASN A 44 -1.95 -14.32 0.87
CA ASN A 44 -3.28 -14.86 0.57
C ASN A 44 -3.21 -15.96 -0.50
N ALA A 45 -2.39 -15.79 -1.54
CA ALA A 45 -2.19 -16.79 -2.58
C ALA A 45 -1.54 -18.08 -2.05
N ILE A 46 -0.60 -17.97 -1.11
CA ILE A 46 0.06 -19.12 -0.48
C ILE A 46 -0.87 -19.81 0.51
N SER A 47 -1.57 -19.05 1.36
CA SER A 47 -2.37 -19.59 2.48
C SER A 47 -3.61 -20.38 2.05
N VAL A 48 -4.13 -20.16 0.85
CA VAL A 48 -5.26 -20.96 0.31
C VAL A 48 -4.82 -22.34 -0.18
N VAL A 49 -3.52 -22.55 -0.37
CA VAL A 49 -2.96 -23.84 -0.80
C VAL A 49 -2.61 -24.65 0.44
N LYS A 50 -3.21 -25.82 0.58
CA LYS A 50 -3.03 -26.69 1.75
C LYS A 50 -1.56 -27.09 1.96
N ASP A 51 -0.90 -27.50 0.87
CA ASP A 51 0.49 -27.97 0.87
C ASP A 51 1.26 -27.22 -0.23
N PRO A 52 1.61 -25.94 0.00
CA PRO A 52 2.24 -25.11 -1.02
C PRO A 52 3.62 -25.66 -1.36
N THR A 53 3.87 -25.85 -2.64
CA THR A 53 5.13 -26.36 -3.19
C THR A 53 6.09 -25.22 -3.51
N SER A 54 7.39 -25.51 -3.60
CA SER A 54 8.44 -24.49 -3.81
C SER A 54 8.22 -23.61 -5.06
N ASN A 55 7.60 -24.13 -6.12
CA ASN A 55 7.23 -23.37 -7.32
C ASN A 55 6.20 -22.25 -7.03
N ILE A 56 5.26 -22.48 -6.12
CA ILE A 56 4.26 -21.48 -5.71
C ILE A 56 4.95 -20.37 -4.93
N PHE A 57 5.77 -20.72 -3.94
CA PHE A 57 6.57 -19.75 -3.20
C PHE A 57 7.48 -18.93 -4.11
N PHE A 58 8.21 -19.61 -5.01
CA PHE A 58 9.12 -18.96 -5.94
C PHE A 58 8.38 -17.92 -6.80
N LYS A 59 7.23 -18.29 -7.37
CA LYS A 59 6.41 -17.38 -8.15
C LYS A 59 6.00 -16.14 -7.34
N GLU A 60 5.42 -16.33 -6.16
CA GLU A 60 4.94 -15.22 -5.33
C GLU A 60 6.09 -14.31 -4.87
N PHE A 61 7.26 -14.87 -4.52
CA PHE A 61 8.44 -14.08 -4.18
C PHE A 61 9.02 -13.31 -5.36
N CYS A 62 9.06 -13.91 -6.56
CA CYS A 62 9.44 -13.20 -7.78
C CYS A 62 8.49 -12.02 -8.06
N GLU A 63 7.18 -12.22 -7.90
CA GLU A 63 6.21 -11.14 -8.04
C GLU A 63 6.40 -10.02 -7.02
N ILE A 64 6.64 -10.37 -5.75
CA ILE A 64 6.96 -9.39 -4.69
C ILE A 64 8.19 -8.58 -5.09
N LYS A 65 9.28 -9.26 -5.48
CA LYS A 65 10.54 -8.62 -5.89
C LYS A 65 10.30 -7.62 -7.04
N MET A 66 9.66 -8.05 -8.12
CA MET A 66 9.36 -7.19 -9.27
C MET A 66 8.52 -5.96 -8.89
N LYS A 67 7.49 -6.14 -8.05
CA LYS A 67 6.61 -5.04 -7.62
C LYS A 67 7.37 -4.04 -6.74
N ILE A 68 8.25 -4.51 -5.84
CA ILE A 68 9.11 -3.65 -5.02
C ILE A 68 10.11 -2.88 -5.88
N GLU A 69 10.82 -3.55 -6.80
CA GLU A 69 11.78 -2.92 -7.71
C GLU A 69 11.11 -1.82 -8.54
N LYS A 70 9.90 -2.07 -9.06
CA LYS A 70 9.11 -1.06 -9.77
C LYS A 70 8.74 0.11 -8.87
N CYS A 71 8.33 -0.14 -7.62
CA CYS A 71 8.02 0.92 -6.66
C CYS A 71 9.25 1.78 -6.33
N VAL A 72 10.41 1.16 -6.12
CA VAL A 72 11.68 1.85 -5.85
C VAL A 72 12.11 2.68 -7.06
N GLN A 73 12.02 2.13 -8.27
CA GLN A 73 12.36 2.85 -9.50
C GLN A 73 11.50 4.10 -9.66
N VAL A 74 10.18 3.98 -9.51
CA VAL A 74 9.25 5.13 -9.59
C VAL A 74 9.60 6.20 -8.55
N HIS A 75 10.01 5.79 -7.34
CA HIS A 75 10.38 6.74 -6.29
C HIS A 75 11.72 7.45 -6.58
N MET A 76 12.69 6.76 -7.17
CA MET A 76 13.98 7.33 -7.59
C MET A 76 13.79 8.31 -8.76
N SER A 77 12.97 7.94 -9.76
CA SER A 77 12.65 8.82 -10.89
C SER A 77 11.90 10.08 -10.46
N ALA A 78 10.93 9.94 -9.54
CA ALA A 78 10.21 11.08 -8.99
C ALA A 78 11.11 12.02 -8.16
N PHE A 79 12.15 11.49 -7.51
CA PHE A 79 13.12 12.31 -6.78
C PHE A 79 14.01 13.15 -7.72
N GLN A 80 14.48 12.56 -8.84
CA GLN A 80 15.30 13.27 -9.83
C GLN A 80 14.55 14.35 -10.62
N ILE A 81 13.22 14.24 -10.76
CA ILE A 81 12.41 15.27 -11.43
C ILE A 81 12.13 16.48 -10.53
N TRP A 82 12.27 16.32 -9.20
CA TRP A 82 11.99 17.36 -8.21
C TRP A 82 13.27 17.97 -7.57
N GLN A 83 14.45 17.68 -8.12
CA GLN A 83 15.71 18.40 -7.88
C GLN A 83 16.10 19.21 -9.11
#